data_AF-X1V7X0-F1
#
_entry.id   AF-X1V7X0-F1
#
_cell.length_a   1.000
_cell.length_b   1.000
_cell.length_c   1.000
_cell.angle_alpha   90.00
_cell.angle_beta   90.00
_cell.angle_gamma   90.00
#
_symmetry.space_group_name_H-M   'P 1'
#
loop_
_entity.id
_entity.type
_entity.pdbx_description
1 polymer ?
#
loop_
_entity_poly.entity_id
_entity_poly.type
_entity_poly.pdbx_seq_one_letter_code
_entity_poly.pdbx_strand_id
1 'polypeptide(L)'
;MTIKRTYEEINAKIKSGKAVIVTAEEIIPIVEKKGIERATEEIDVVTTGTFGPMCSSGAIINFGHSDPPIRMQKVLLNDVEAYAGLAAVDVYLGATQLSERQGMEYGGAHVIEDLI
;
A
#
# COMPACT_ATOMS: atom_id res chain seq x y z
N MET A 1 -33.93 -1.27 8.26
CA MET A 1 -33.38 -2.50 7.65
C MET A 1 -31.94 -2.20 7.24
N THR A 2 -30.99 -3.10 7.48
CA THR A 2 -29.60 -2.88 7.03
C THR A 2 -29.53 -3.06 5.51
N ILE A 3 -29.30 -1.98 4.78
CA ILE A 3 -29.04 -2.04 3.33
C ILE A 3 -27.71 -2.76 3.15
N LYS A 4 -27.73 -3.84 2.37
CA LYS A 4 -26.53 -4.61 2.01
C LYS A 4 -26.31 -4.48 0.51
N ARG A 5 -25.07 -4.25 0.10
CA ARG A 5 -24.63 -4.26 -1.29
C ARG A 5 -23.50 -5.26 -1.43
N THR A 6 -23.38 -5.88 -2.60
CA THR A 6 -22.27 -6.79 -2.88
C THR A 6 -21.08 -6.06 -3.51
N TYR A 7 -19.89 -6.65 -3.41
CA TYR A 7 -18.70 -6.10 -4.08
C TYR A 7 -18.88 -6.08 -5.59
N GLU A 8 -19.53 -7.10 -6.16
CA GLU A 8 -19.80 -7.20 -7.60
C GLU A 8 -20.68 -6.05 -8.09
N GLU A 9 -21.74 -5.71 -7.34
CA GLU A 9 -22.64 -4.58 -7.62
C GLU A 9 -21.89 -3.25 -7.61
N ILE A 10 -21.09 -3.00 -6.56
CA ILE A 10 -20.30 -1.77 -6.42
C ILE A 10 -19.27 -1.67 -7.55
N ASN A 11 -18.55 -2.75 -7.86
CA ASN A 11 -17.57 -2.77 -8.94
C ASN A 11 -18.21 -2.52 -10.31
N ALA A 12 -19.42 -3.03 -10.56
CA ALA A 12 -20.17 -2.74 -11.79
C ALA A 12 -20.54 -1.24 -11.89
N LYS A 13 -20.94 -0.61 -10.78
CA LYS A 13 -21.21 0.84 -10.72
C LYS A 13 -19.95 1.67 -10.96
N ILE A 14 -18.83 1.29 -10.36
CA ILE A 14 -17.53 1.96 -10.57
C ILE A 14 -17.13 1.86 -12.05
N LYS A 15 -17.15 0.65 -12.63
CA LYS A 15 -16.81 0.43 -14.06
C LYS A 15 -17.71 1.19 -15.02
N SER A 16 -18.98 1.38 -14.66
CA SER A 16 -19.94 2.13 -15.48
C SER A 16 -19.96 3.64 -15.21
N GLY A 17 -19.13 4.15 -14.30
CA GLY A 17 -19.09 5.57 -13.93
C GLY A 17 -20.34 6.07 -13.18
N LYS A 18 -21.12 5.16 -12.59
CA LYS A 18 -22.39 5.45 -11.90
C LYS A 18 -22.29 5.39 -10.37
N ALA A 19 -21.15 4.99 -9.84
CA ALA A 19 -20.95 4.94 -8.40
C ALA A 19 -20.97 6.35 -7.80
N VAL A 20 -21.76 6.53 -6.73
CA VAL A 20 -21.70 7.73 -5.91
C VAL A 20 -20.57 7.56 -4.90
N ILE A 21 -19.50 8.31 -5.11
CA ILE A 21 -18.27 8.24 -4.30
C ILE A 21 -18.14 9.55 -3.54
N VAL A 22 -17.88 9.46 -2.23
CA VAL A 22 -17.62 10.62 -1.36
C VAL A 22 -16.35 10.38 -0.55
N THR A 23 -15.80 11.42 0.05
CA THR A 23 -14.71 11.31 1.04
C THR A 23 -15.23 11.10 2.45
N ALA A 24 -14.34 10.70 3.35
CA ALA A 24 -14.60 10.60 4.79
C ALA A 24 -14.97 11.95 5.42
N GLU A 25 -14.60 13.07 4.82
CA GLU A 25 -15.01 14.41 5.27
C GLU A 25 -16.41 14.77 4.75
N GLU A 26 -16.72 14.41 3.50
CA GLU A 26 -18.00 14.70 2.85
C GLU A 26 -19.17 13.87 3.43
N ILE A 27 -18.91 12.66 3.91
CA ILE A 27 -19.96 11.78 4.45
C ILE A 27 -20.58 12.35 5.75
N ILE A 28 -19.81 13.08 6.55
CA ILE A 28 -20.23 13.60 7.86
C ILE A 28 -21.45 14.53 7.72
N PRO A 29 -21.38 15.65 6.97
CA PRO A 29 -22.53 16.54 6.81
C PRO A 29 -23.70 15.89 6.05
N ILE A 30 -23.45 14.89 5.21
CA ILE A 30 -24.53 14.16 4.51
C ILE A 30 -25.35 13.34 5.52
N VAL A 31 -24.68 12.64 6.43
CA VAL A 31 -25.34 11.85 7.48
C VAL A 31 -26.09 12.77 8.46
N GLU A 32 -25.51 13.91 8.84
CA GLU A 32 -26.17 14.91 9.70
C GLU A 32 -27.47 15.45 9.07
N LYS A 33 -27.46 15.69 7.75
CA LYS A 33 -28.60 16.27 7.04
C LYS A 33 -29.68 15.24 6.68
N LYS A 34 -29.29 14.02 6.27
CA LYS A 34 -30.20 13.03 5.68
C LYS A 34 -30.48 11.83 6.58
N GLY A 35 -29.70 11.64 7.64
CA GLY A 35 -29.70 10.44 8.46
C GLY A 35 -28.88 9.31 7.83
N ILE A 36 -28.41 8.39 8.68
CA ILE A 36 -27.52 7.28 8.30
C ILE A 36 -28.16 6.34 7.27
N GLU A 37 -29.46 6.09 7.40
CA GLU A 37 -30.20 5.16 6.52
C GLU A 37 -30.23 5.69 5.10
N ARG A 38 -30.62 6.95 4.92
CA ARG A 38 -30.71 7.60 3.61
C ARG A 38 -29.34 7.83 2.98
N ALA A 39 -28.34 8.21 3.79
CA ALA A 39 -26.97 8.32 3.32
C ALA A 39 -26.45 6.97 2.78
N THR A 40 -26.76 5.87 3.48
CA THR A 40 -26.39 4.52 3.05
C THR A 40 -27.09 4.14 1.75
N GLU A 41 -28.34 4.55 1.50
CA GLU A 41 -29.05 4.29 0.22
C GLU A 41 -28.43 5.01 -0.99
N GLU A 42 -27.88 6.20 -0.79
CA GLU A 42 -27.42 7.07 -1.86
C GLU A 42 -25.93 6.91 -2.17
N ILE A 43 -25.10 6.56 -1.18
CA ILE A 43 -23.64 6.56 -1.30
C ILE A 43 -23.14 5.14 -1.48
N ASP A 44 -22.35 4.92 -2.54
CA ASP A 44 -21.80 3.60 -2.91
C ASP A 44 -20.43 3.34 -2.27
N VAL A 45 -19.56 4.35 -2.23
CA VAL A 45 -18.19 4.24 -1.69
C VAL A 45 -17.85 5.48 -0.87
N VAL A 46 -17.31 5.26 0.33
CA VAL A 46 -16.65 6.31 1.12
C VAL A 46 -15.15 6.08 1.01
N THR A 47 -14.46 7.06 0.44
CA THR A 47 -13.00 7.06 0.32
C THR A 47 -12.40 7.75 1.53
N THR A 48 -11.31 7.20 2.03
CA THR A 48 -10.51 7.85 3.07
C THR A 48 -9.06 7.79 2.66
N GLY A 49 -8.31 8.83 2.97
CA GLY A 49 -6.87 8.88 2.81
C GLY A 49 -6.26 9.19 4.16
N THR A 50 -5.36 8.34 4.64
CA THR A 50 -4.54 8.65 5.80
C THR A 50 -3.16 9.08 5.32
N PHE A 51 -2.83 10.35 5.50
CA PHE A 51 -1.44 10.80 5.39
C PHE A 51 -0.83 10.81 6.79
N GLY A 52 -0.25 9.68 7.16
CA GLY A 52 0.52 9.55 8.38
C GLY A 52 1.87 8.91 8.05
N PRO A 53 2.93 9.15 8.85
CA PRO A 53 4.16 8.39 8.73
C PRO A 53 3.81 6.89 8.89
N MET A 54 3.85 6.14 7.80
CA MET A 54 3.60 4.70 7.84
C MET A 54 4.82 4.02 8.46
N CYS A 55 4.73 3.77 9.77
CA CYS A 55 5.69 2.93 10.46
C CYS A 55 5.68 1.52 9.86
N SER A 56 6.86 0.92 9.69
CA SER A 56 7.05 -0.45 9.20
C SER A 56 6.74 -0.69 7.71
N SER A 57 7.01 0.29 6.85
CA SER A 57 6.96 0.09 5.39
C SER A 57 8.23 -0.59 4.87
N GLY A 58 8.11 -1.47 3.87
CA GLY A 58 9.23 -2.15 3.23
C GLY A 58 8.79 -3.17 2.19
N ALA A 59 9.76 -3.90 1.62
CA ALA A 59 9.52 -4.94 0.62
C ALA A 59 10.27 -6.22 0.99
N ILE A 60 9.66 -7.39 0.73
CA ILE A 60 10.35 -8.68 0.72
C ILE A 60 10.67 -9.03 -0.73
N ILE A 61 11.93 -9.34 -1.01
CA ILE A 61 12.42 -9.60 -2.37
C ILE A 61 13.09 -10.98 -2.39
N ASN A 62 12.65 -11.82 -3.33
CA ASN A 62 13.29 -13.09 -3.65
C ASN A 62 14.06 -12.94 -4.97
N PHE A 63 15.36 -13.25 -4.97
CA PHE A 63 16.20 -13.12 -6.17
C PHE A 63 16.32 -14.42 -6.99
N GLY A 64 15.74 -15.51 -6.50
CA GLY A 64 15.96 -16.84 -7.05
C GLY A 64 17.38 -17.37 -6.79
N HIS A 65 17.55 -18.67 -6.95
CA HIS A 65 18.86 -19.31 -6.89
C HIS A 65 19.55 -19.28 -8.26
N SER A 66 20.87 -19.13 -8.25
CA SER A 66 21.74 -19.50 -9.37
C SER A 66 22.01 -21.01 -9.40
N ASP A 67 22.67 -21.46 -10.46
CA ASP A 67 23.30 -22.78 -10.52
C ASP A 67 24.83 -22.62 -10.64
N PRO A 68 25.63 -22.98 -9.62
CA PRO A 68 25.24 -23.64 -8.37
C PRO A 68 24.47 -22.71 -7.40
N PRO A 69 23.73 -23.28 -6.41
CA PRO A 69 22.95 -22.49 -5.46
C PRO A 69 23.79 -21.53 -4.63
N ILE A 70 23.34 -20.28 -4.51
CA ILE A 70 23.93 -19.24 -3.68
C ILE A 70 23.20 -19.07 -2.35
N ARG A 71 23.92 -18.52 -1.36
CA ARG A 71 23.35 -18.03 -0.11
C ARG A 71 23.84 -16.61 0.15
N MET A 72 22.90 -15.67 0.19
CA MET A 72 23.17 -14.27 0.49
C MET A 72 23.41 -14.06 1.98
N GLN A 73 24.38 -13.21 2.31
CA GLN A 73 24.78 -12.91 3.70
C GLN A 73 24.72 -11.41 4.00
N LYS A 74 25.25 -10.60 3.07
CA LYS A 74 25.09 -9.14 3.05
C LYS A 74 24.63 -8.76 1.66
N VAL A 75 23.60 -7.94 1.58
CA VAL A 75 22.99 -7.52 0.32
C VAL A 75 22.86 -6.01 0.36
N LEU A 76 23.34 -5.36 -0.70
CA LEU A 76 23.13 -3.94 -0.93
C LEU A 76 22.44 -3.79 -2.28
N LEU A 77 21.40 -2.97 -2.31
CA LEU A 77 20.71 -2.55 -3.53
C LEU A 77 20.91 -1.05 -3.67
N ASN A 78 21.63 -0.62 -4.70
CA ASN A 78 22.00 0.79 -4.91
C ASN A 78 22.60 1.45 -3.64
N ASP A 79 23.56 0.76 -3.02
CA ASP A 79 24.21 1.19 -1.77
C ASP A 79 23.26 1.27 -0.56
N VAL A 80 22.07 0.67 -0.60
CA VAL A 80 21.13 0.55 0.53
C VAL A 80 21.14 -0.89 1.03
N GLU A 81 21.40 -1.10 2.32
CA GLU A 81 21.40 -2.44 2.90
C GLU A 81 20.00 -3.08 2.84
N ALA A 82 19.91 -4.26 2.25
CA ALA A 82 18.74 -5.13 2.35
C ALA A 82 19.06 -6.26 3.33
N TYR A 83 18.20 -6.44 4.33
CA TYR A 83 18.39 -7.39 5.42
C TYR A 83 18.25 -8.82 4.90
N ALA A 84 19.38 -9.53 4.82
CA ALA A 84 19.43 -10.95 4.48
C ALA A 84 19.11 -11.84 5.70
N GLY A 85 19.17 -13.16 5.50
CA GLY A 85 18.97 -14.13 6.58
C GLY A 85 17.52 -14.56 6.79
N LEU A 86 16.58 -14.10 5.95
CA LEU A 86 15.21 -14.62 5.90
C LEU A 86 15.19 -16.06 5.35
N ALA A 87 15.97 -16.29 4.29
CA ALA A 87 16.29 -17.60 3.73
C ALA A 87 17.65 -17.51 2.99
N ALA A 88 17.88 -18.37 1.99
CA ALA A 88 19.11 -18.35 1.22
C ALA A 88 19.19 -17.18 0.22
N VAL A 89 18.06 -16.80 -0.41
CA VAL A 89 17.99 -15.80 -1.49
C VAL A 89 16.85 -14.78 -1.30
N ASP A 90 16.39 -14.65 -0.05
CA ASP A 90 15.35 -13.70 0.36
C ASP A 90 15.95 -12.57 1.20
N VAL A 91 15.48 -11.35 0.97
CA VAL A 91 15.81 -10.17 1.78
C VAL A 91 14.57 -9.38 2.14
N TYR A 92 14.65 -8.64 3.24
CA TYR A 92 13.73 -7.55 3.56
C TYR A 92 14.42 -6.20 3.33
N LEU A 93 13.77 -5.26 2.65
CA LEU A 93 14.25 -3.90 2.47
C LEU A 93 13.30 -2.94 3.18
N GLY A 94 13.79 -2.30 4.25
CA GLY A 94 13.03 -1.28 4.97
C GLY A 94 12.97 0.04 4.19
N ALA A 95 11.79 0.64 4.05
CA ALA A 95 11.62 1.88 3.28
C ALA A 95 12.44 3.06 3.84
N THR A 96 12.76 3.04 5.13
CA THR A 96 13.54 4.09 5.80
C THR A 96 15.04 3.79 5.85
N GLN A 97 15.50 2.66 5.28
CA GLN A 97 16.92 2.33 5.33
C GLN A 97 17.72 3.30 4.46
N LEU A 98 18.79 3.87 5.01
CA LEU A 98 19.57 4.90 4.33
C LEU A 98 20.58 4.28 3.35
N SER A 99 20.91 5.03 2.30
CA SER A 99 22.05 4.70 1.46
C SER A 99 23.36 4.95 2.21
N GLU A 100 24.29 4.00 2.12
CA GLU A 100 25.65 4.15 2.63
C GLU A 100 26.43 5.26 1.90
N ARG A 101 26.06 5.55 0.63
CA ARG A 101 26.72 6.57 -0.19
C ARG A 101 26.01 7.91 -0.20
N GLN A 102 24.67 7.93 -0.24
CA GLN A 102 23.87 9.15 -0.44
C GLN A 102 23.15 9.63 0.83
N GLY A 103 23.20 8.87 1.93
CA GLY A 103 22.57 9.26 3.19
C GLY A 103 21.06 9.38 3.08
N MET A 104 20.50 10.54 3.45
CA MET A 104 19.05 10.79 3.42
C MET A 104 18.50 11.11 2.03
N GLU A 105 19.36 11.44 1.06
CA GLU A 105 18.92 11.78 -0.31
C GLU A 105 18.47 10.55 -1.10
N TYR A 106 18.88 9.34 -0.68
CA TYR A 106 18.45 8.08 -1.30
C TYR A 106 18.42 6.96 -0.25
N GLY A 107 17.48 6.02 -0.39
CA GLY A 107 17.22 5.00 0.63
C GLY A 107 16.25 3.94 0.17
N GLY A 108 15.76 3.11 1.10
CA GLY A 108 14.96 1.94 0.78
C GLY A 108 13.67 2.26 0.04
N ALA A 109 12.98 3.36 0.37
CA ALA A 109 11.78 3.79 -0.35
C ALA A 109 12.07 4.07 -1.82
N HIS A 110 13.20 4.72 -2.12
CA HIS A 110 13.63 5.02 -3.48
C HIS A 110 14.00 3.74 -4.25
N VAL A 111 14.70 2.79 -3.60
CA VAL A 111 14.97 1.48 -4.21
C VAL A 111 13.68 0.72 -4.50
N ILE A 112 12.70 0.76 -3.60
CA ILE A 112 11.39 0.12 -3.81
C ILE A 112 10.66 0.78 -4.97
N GLU A 113 10.68 2.11 -5.06
CA GLU A 113 10.12 2.86 -6.19
C GLU A 113 10.79 2.49 -7.51
N ASP A 114 12.12 2.40 -7.55
CA ASP A 114 12.87 2.03 -8.76
C ASP A 114 12.56 0.61 -9.29
N LEU A 115 11.97 -0.26 -8.46
CA LEU A 115 11.59 -1.63 -8.83
C LEU A 115 10.15 -1.77 -9.36
N ILE A 116 9.30 -0.73 -9.21
CA ILE A 116 7.86 -0.74 -9.55
C ILE A 116 7.61 0.04 -10.84
#